data_AF-A0A1G8P164-F1
#
_entry.id   AF-A0A1G8P164-F1
#
_cell.length_a   1.000
_cell.length_b   1.000
_cell.length_c   1.000
_cell.angle_alpha   90.00
_cell.angle_beta   90.00
_cell.angle_gamma   90.00
#
_symmetry.space_group_name_H-M   'P 1'
#
loop_
_entity.id
_entity.type
_entity.pdbx_description
1 polymer ?
#
loop_
_entity_poly.entity_id
_entity_poly.type
_entity_poly.pdbx_seq_one_letter_code
_entity_poly.pdbx_strand_id
1 'polypeptide(L)' 'MYNTSFPDPPTFKPVFEKLRREEEEIKRQNTKEIAEAMLQEGLPIATVIKVTGLNEDELDEIQHQN' A
#
# COMPACT_ATOMS: atom_id res chain seq x y z
N MET A 1 42.62 24.83 -20.46
CA MET A 1 41.15 24.76 -20.31
C MET A 1 40.84 23.52 -19.51
N TYR A 2 40.41 23.65 -18.26
CA TYR A 2 40.09 22.51 -17.40
C TYR A 2 38.60 22.17 -17.61
N ASN A 3 38.33 21.02 -18.23
CA ASN A 3 36.98 20.45 -18.29
C ASN A 3 36.63 19.89 -16.92
N THR A 4 36.16 20.74 -16.02
CA THR A 4 35.57 20.30 -14.75
C THR A 4 34.15 19.81 -15.04
N SER A 5 34.01 18.53 -15.40
CA SER A 5 32.71 17.86 -15.37
C SER A 5 32.37 17.59 -13.91
N PHE A 6 31.62 18.49 -13.28
CA PHE A 6 31.01 18.20 -11.99
C PHE A 6 29.97 17.09 -12.23
N PRO A 7 30.05 15.93 -11.55
CA PRO A 7 28.99 14.94 -11.65
C PRO A 7 27.69 15.53 -11.13
N ASP A 8 26.57 15.13 -11.73
CA ASP A 8 25.25 15.56 -11.26
C ASP A 8 25.14 15.29 -9.75
N PRO A 9 24.66 16.27 -8.95
CA PRO A 9 24.57 16.11 -7.51
C PRO A 9 23.67 14.92 -7.20
N PRO A 10 24.05 14.04 -6.25
CA PRO A 10 23.23 12.90 -5.87
C PRO A 10 21.84 13.41 -5.44
N THR A 11 20.81 13.00 -6.17
CA THR A 11 19.43 13.40 -5.85
C THR A 11 18.83 12.42 -4.85
N PHE A 12 18.09 12.91 -3.87
CA PHE A 12 17.34 12.07 -2.92
C PHE A 12 16.11 11.39 -3.54
N LYS A 13 15.82 11.63 -4.82
CA LYS A 13 14.67 11.04 -5.52
C LYS A 13 14.55 9.52 -5.32
N PRO A 14 15.61 8.71 -5.43
CA PRO A 14 15.51 7.25 -5.23
C PRO A 14 15.09 6.89 -3.80
N VAL A 15 15.50 7.67 -2.81
CA VAL A 15 15.17 7.44 -1.40
C VAL A 15 13.69 7.75 -1.16
N PHE A 16 13.20 8.89 -1.65
CA PHE A 16 11.79 9.27 -1.52
C PHE A 16 10.87 8.31 -2.26
N GLU A 17 11.27 7.84 -3.44
CA GLU A 17 10.51 6.85 -4.20
C GLU A 17 10.40 5.52 -3.45
N LYS A 18 11.50 5.07 -2.83
CA LYS A 18 11.50 3.86 -2.01
C LYS A 18 10.58 4.00 -0.79
N LEU A 19 10.68 5.11 -0.07
CA LEU A 19 9.81 5.40 1.08
C LEU A 19 8.33 5.43 0.68
N ARG A 20 8.00 6.03 -0.47
CA ARG A 20 6.62 6.09 -0.97
C ARG A 20 6.05 4.69 -1.21
N ARG A 21 6.84 3.79 -1.79
CA ARG A 21 6.43 2.40 -2.04
C ARG A 21 6.23 1.62 -0.75
N GLU A 22 7.16 1.77 0.20
CA GLU A 22 7.05 1.14 1.52
C GLU A 22 5.80 1.63 2.27
N GLU A 23 5.48 2.93 2.23
CA GLU A 23 4.25 3.46 2.83
C GLU A 23 2.98 2.93 2.15
N GLU A 24 2.96 2.84 0.82
CA GLU A 24 1.83 2.29 0.07
C GLU A 24 1.59 0.81 0.43
N GLU A 25 2.66 0.03 0.59
CA GLU A 25 2.59 -1.38 0.97
C GLU A 25 2.09 -1.57 2.41
N ILE A 26 2.61 -0.78 3.37
CA ILE A 26 2.15 -0.79 4.76
C ILE A 26 0.68 -0.40 4.86
N LYS A 27 0.26 0.65 4.16
CA LYS A 27 -1.15 1.09 4.14
C LYS A 27 -2.04 -0.03 3.62
N ARG A 28 -1.67 -0.65 2.51
CA ARG A 28 -2.45 -1.75 1.93
C ARG A 28 -2.56 -2.94 2.88
N GLN A 29 -1.47 -3.30 3.57
CA GLN A 29 -1.49 -4.37 4.56
C GLN A 29 -2.43 -4.05 5.74
N ASN A 30 -2.31 -2.85 6.32
CA ASN A 30 -3.21 -2.43 7.41
C ASN A 30 -4.68 -2.43 6.97
N THR A 31 -4.96 -1.99 5.74
CA THR A 31 -6.32 -1.99 5.18
C THR A 31 -6.87 -3.42 5.06
N LYS A 32 -6.03 -4.40 4.68
CA LYS A 32 -6.42 -5.82 4.64
C LYS A 32 -6.72 -6.38 6.02
N GLU A 33 -5.90 -6.08 7.02
CA GLU A 33 -6.12 -6.52 8.41
C GLU A 33 -7.41 -5.95 8.99
N ILE A 34 -7.70 -4.67 8.72
CA ILE A 34 -8.96 -4.04 9.12
C ILE A 34 -10.14 -4.72 8.42
N ALA A 35 -10.02 -5.00 7.11
CA ALA A 35 -11.06 -5.68 6.37
C ALA A 35 -11.34 -7.08 6.92
N GLU A 36 -10.30 -7.85 7.26
CA GLU A 36 -10.42 -9.17 7.87
C GLU A 36 -11.14 -9.09 9.21
N ALA A 37 -10.74 -8.17 10.10
CA ALA A 37 -11.39 -7.97 11.39
C ALA A 37 -12.88 -7.62 11.22
N MET A 38 -13.20 -6.73 10.28
CA MET A 38 -14.59 -6.36 9.98
C MET A 38 -15.42 -7.55 9.47
N LEU A 39 -14.84 -8.40 8.62
CA LEU A 39 -15.49 -9.62 8.13
C LEU A 39 -15.70 -10.64 9.27
N GLN A 40 -14.72 -10.80 10.16
CA GLN A 40 -14.84 -11.66 11.34
C GLN A 40 -15.93 -11.17 12.32
N GLU A 41 -16.12 -9.87 12.45
CA GLU A 41 -17.23 -9.27 13.21
C GLU A 41 -18.59 -9.42 12.51
N GLY A 42 -18.62 -9.97 11.29
CA GLY A 42 -19.85 -10.21 10.54
C GLY A 42 -20.41 -8.96 9.87
N LEU A 43 -19.58 -7.93 9.64
CA LEU A 43 -20.01 -6.74 8.93
C LEU A 43 -20.31 -7.07 7.46
N PRO A 44 -21.32 -6.42 6.84
CA PRO A 44 -21.63 -6.65 5.43
C PRO A 44 -20.44 -6.30 4.54
N ILE A 45 -20.16 -7.14 3.54
CA ILE A 45 -19.10 -6.93 2.54
C ILE A 45 -19.20 -5.53 1.91
N ALA A 46 -20.42 -5.09 1.58
CA ALA A 46 -20.65 -3.75 1.03
C ALA A 46 -20.22 -2.60 1.97
N THR A 47 -20.27 -2.81 3.28
CA THR A 47 -19.77 -1.84 4.27
C THR A 47 -18.25 -1.89 4.34
N VAL A 48 -17.66 -3.09 4.31
CA VAL A 48 -16.20 -3.26 4.30
C VAL A 48 -15.60 -2.56 3.08
N ILE A 49 -16.11 -2.82 1.87
CA ILE A 49 -15.71 -2.15 0.62
C ILE A 49 -15.75 -0.63 0.74
N LYS A 50 -16.83 -0.08 1.32
CA LYS A 50 -16.98 1.39 1.47
C LYS A 50 -15.96 2.01 2.41
N VAL A 51 -15.54 1.28 3.44
CA VAL A 51 -14.62 1.78 4.47
C VAL A 51 -13.17 1.58 4.05
N THR A 52 -12.85 0.42 3.50
CA THR A 52 -11.48 0.02 3.17
C THR A 52 -11.08 0.40 1.75
N GLY A 53 -12.07 0.61 0.86
CA GLY A 53 -11.84 0.88 -0.56
C GLY A 53 -11.33 -0.34 -1.34
N LEU A 54 -11.35 -1.52 -0.73
CA LEU A 54 -10.98 -2.79 -1.37
C LEU A 54 -12.09 -3.27 -2.29
N ASN A 55 -11.72 -4.01 -3.32
CA ASN A 55 -12.67 -4.65 -4.24
C ASN A 55 -13.20 -5.98 -3.67
N GLU A 56 -14.29 -6.48 -4.25
CA GLU A 56 -14.85 -7.80 -3.91
C GLU A 56 -13.80 -8.92 -4.05
N ASP A 57 -13.04 -8.93 -5.16
CA ASP A 57 -11.98 -9.92 -5.40
C ASP A 57 -10.89 -9.89 -4.30
N GLU A 58 -10.52 -8.68 -3.83
CA GLU A 58 -9.50 -8.53 -2.77
C GLU A 58 -10.03 -8.99 -1.41
N LEU A 59 -11.33 -8.86 -1.17
CA LEU A 59 -11.98 -9.36 0.05
C LEU A 59 -12.14 -10.89 0.01
N ASP A 60 -12.48 -11.46 -1.15
CA ASP A 60 -12.52 -12.91 -1.36
C ASP A 60 -11.13 -13.53 -1.15
N GLU A 61 -10.06 -12.89 -1.63
CA GLU A 61 -8.68 -13.33 -1.36
C GLU A 61 -8.36 -13.36 0.14
N ILE A 62 -8.80 -12.36 0.91
CA ILE A 62 -8.62 -12.31 2.37
C ILE A 62 -9.42 -13.44 3.04
N GLN A 63 -10.63 -13.70 2.57
CA GLN A 63 -11.52 -14.70 3.13
C GLN A 63 -11.06 -16.14 2.82
N HIS A 64 -10.43 -16.36 1.66
CA HIS A 64 -9.92 -17.65 1.19
C HIS A 64 -8.46 -17.94 1.57
N GLN A 65 -7.76 -17.00 2.21
CA GLN A 65 -6.39 -17.22 2.73
C GLN A 65 -6.35 -17.97 4.08
N ASN A 66 -7.50 -18.31 4.68
CA ASN A 66 -7.62 -19.13 5.89
C ASN A 66 -8.13 -20.55 5.61
#